data_AF-A0A165AH45-F1
#
_entry.id   AF-A0A165AH45-F1
#
_cell.length_a   1.000
_cell.length_b   1.000
_cell.length_c   1.000
_cell.angle_alpha   90.00
_cell.angle_beta   90.00
_cell.angle_gamma   90.00
#
_symmetry.space_group_name_H-M   'P 1'
#
loop_
_entity.id
_entity.type
_entity.pdbx_description
1 polymer ?
#
loop_
_entity_poly.entity_id
_entity_poly.type
_entity_poly.pdbx_seq_one_letter_code
_entity_poly.pdbx_strand_id
1 'polypeptide(L)'
;MWHTPDPSSADLVSLSILGVLAEEDDDFKQQQSIARRKVVARPRNAPLASTQEDPTGNKQPPLQIVWRNVLVFIYLHAAAIYGFYLCFTAAKLATLAWAFSLFIYGGFGITGGAHRLWAHRCYKAKWPLRVYAAIGQTMAVQNDIYEWSRDHRVHHKFSETDADPHNARRGFFFAHVGWLLCKKHPEVIRRGKTIDMSDVLQDPIVAFQRKYYIPLVLLLAFAMPAFVPWYFWGESFKTAFFVASIFRYVFTLNVTWLVNSAAHLWGNHPYDKGINPAENRMVAFLTSGEGWHNYHHVFPWDYKSAELGNYSMNATKAVIDFFAWIGWAYDLKTVPERIIRNRVYRTGDGSHPFALEDSEYTLDDMTANEDSYGEIIPEEH
;
A
#
# COMPACT_ATOMS: atom_id res chain seq x y z
N MET A 1 -39.60 -3.94 -40.12
CA MET A 1 -38.15 -4.19 -40.17
C MET A 1 -37.54 -3.55 -38.94
N TRP A 2 -37.26 -4.38 -37.92
CA TRP A 2 -36.60 -3.96 -36.69
C TRP A 2 -35.12 -4.30 -36.85
N HIS A 3 -34.23 -3.29 -36.82
CA HIS A 3 -32.79 -3.50 -36.78
C HIS A 3 -32.30 -3.26 -35.34
N THR A 4 -31.85 -4.33 -34.72
CA THR A 4 -31.05 -4.34 -33.49
C THR A 4 -29.62 -3.87 -33.79
N PRO A 5 -28.97 -3.03 -32.94
CA PRO A 5 -27.53 -2.81 -33.03
C PRO A 5 -26.76 -3.95 -32.35
N ASP A 6 -25.64 -4.28 -32.98
CA ASP A 6 -24.64 -5.30 -32.66
C ASP A 6 -23.92 -5.05 -31.31
N PRO A 7 -23.82 -6.04 -30.40
CA PRO A 7 -23.07 -5.92 -29.17
C PRO A 7 -21.62 -6.41 -29.38
N SER A 8 -20.75 -5.55 -29.88
CA SER A 8 -19.30 -5.87 -29.92
C SER A 8 -18.45 -4.64 -29.60
N SER A 9 -18.21 -4.39 -28.31
CA SER A 9 -17.08 -3.59 -27.79
C SER A 9 -17.09 -3.44 -26.27
N ALA A 10 -18.18 -3.77 -25.58
CA ALA A 10 -18.31 -3.62 -24.13
C ALA A 10 -17.74 -4.79 -23.30
N ASP A 11 -17.48 -5.95 -23.91
CA ASP A 11 -17.11 -7.18 -23.17
C ASP A 11 -15.60 -7.33 -22.88
N LEU A 12 -14.72 -6.67 -23.63
CA LEU A 12 -13.26 -6.89 -23.52
C LEU A 12 -12.63 -6.16 -22.31
N VAL A 13 -13.26 -5.11 -21.80
CA VAL A 13 -12.75 -4.32 -20.66
C VAL A 13 -13.05 -5.00 -19.33
N SER A 14 -14.24 -5.62 -19.21
CA SER A 14 -14.61 -6.39 -18.01
C SER A 14 -13.80 -7.69 -17.88
N LEU A 15 -13.48 -8.36 -19.00
CA LEU A 15 -12.69 -9.60 -19.02
C LEU A 15 -11.21 -9.41 -18.64
N SER A 16 -10.63 -8.23 -18.88
CA SER A 16 -9.20 -7.99 -18.64
C SER A 16 -8.87 -7.65 -17.18
N ILE A 17 -9.75 -6.93 -16.48
CA ILE A 17 -9.62 -6.66 -15.03
C ILE A 17 -9.84 -7.96 -14.23
N LEU A 18 -10.82 -8.77 -14.65
CA LEU A 18 -11.12 -10.07 -14.04
C LEU A 18 -9.97 -11.08 -14.21
N GLY A 19 -9.30 -11.08 -15.37
CA GLY A 19 -8.20 -12.00 -15.65
C GLY A 19 -6.93 -11.75 -14.83
N VAL A 20 -6.67 -10.52 -14.39
CA VAL A 20 -5.53 -10.21 -13.49
C VAL A 20 -5.83 -10.67 -12.06
N LEU A 21 -7.04 -10.41 -11.57
CA LEU A 21 -7.44 -10.78 -10.22
C LEU A 21 -7.67 -12.30 -10.06
N ALA A 22 -8.10 -12.99 -11.12
CA ALA A 22 -8.36 -14.44 -11.09
C ALA A 22 -7.08 -15.30 -11.14
N GLU A 23 -5.99 -14.81 -11.73
CA GLU A 23 -4.77 -15.61 -11.88
C GLU A 23 -3.75 -15.44 -10.74
N GLU A 24 -3.82 -14.38 -9.92
CA GLU A 24 -3.05 -14.35 -8.66
C GLU A 24 -3.44 -15.52 -7.73
N ASP A 25 -4.71 -15.93 -7.79
CA ASP A 25 -5.25 -17.08 -7.06
C ASP A 25 -4.84 -18.44 -7.70
N ASP A 26 -4.49 -18.46 -9.00
CA ASP A 26 -4.02 -19.66 -9.71
C ASP A 26 -2.49 -19.79 -9.74
N ASP A 27 -1.72 -18.70 -9.77
CA ASP A 27 -0.27 -18.72 -9.57
C ASP A 27 0.03 -19.20 -8.13
N PHE A 28 -0.83 -18.87 -7.16
CA PHE A 28 -0.82 -19.44 -5.80
C PHE A 28 -1.00 -20.97 -5.79
N LYS A 29 -1.92 -21.52 -6.60
CA LYS A 29 -2.16 -22.97 -6.71
C LYS A 29 -1.06 -23.69 -7.49
N GLN A 30 -0.54 -23.10 -8.57
CA GLN A 30 0.50 -23.71 -9.41
C GLN A 30 1.85 -23.77 -8.66
N GLN A 31 2.16 -22.78 -7.82
CA GLN A 31 3.40 -22.71 -7.03
C GLN A 31 3.48 -23.77 -5.91
N GLN A 32 2.36 -24.27 -5.37
CA GLN A 32 2.36 -25.40 -4.43
C GLN A 32 2.91 -26.70 -5.05
N SER A 33 2.79 -26.86 -6.37
CA SER A 33 3.22 -28.09 -7.08
C SER A 33 4.74 -28.16 -7.32
N ILE A 34 5.39 -27.00 -7.51
CA ILE A 34 6.81 -26.91 -7.90
C ILE A 34 7.74 -27.09 -6.70
N ALA A 35 7.31 -26.70 -5.50
CA ALA A 35 8.09 -26.82 -4.25
C ALA A 35 8.37 -28.27 -3.81
N ARG A 36 7.87 -29.29 -4.51
CA ARG A 36 8.08 -30.71 -4.22
C ARG A 36 9.32 -31.35 -4.89
N ARG A 37 10.15 -30.61 -5.64
CA ARG A 37 11.30 -31.20 -6.36
C ARG A 37 12.67 -30.59 -6.02
N LYS A 38 13.39 -31.35 -5.17
CA LYS A 38 14.84 -31.63 -5.07
C LYS A 38 15.85 -30.56 -4.60
N VAL A 39 16.67 -31.02 -3.64
CA VAL A 39 17.88 -30.44 -3.03
C VAL A 39 19.09 -31.25 -3.50
N VAL A 40 20.19 -30.63 -4.00
CA VAL A 40 21.57 -31.19 -4.01
C VAL A 40 22.64 -30.06 -4.11
N ALA A 41 23.84 -30.29 -3.56
CA ALA A 41 24.95 -29.37 -3.19
C ALA A 41 26.08 -29.08 -4.23
N ARG A 42 26.97 -28.13 -3.84
CA ARG A 42 28.15 -27.39 -4.44
C ARG A 42 29.46 -28.20 -4.74
N PRO A 43 30.52 -27.72 -5.48
CA PRO A 43 31.45 -26.58 -5.14
C PRO A 43 32.25 -25.81 -6.27
N ARG A 44 33.26 -24.99 -5.84
CA ARG A 44 33.99 -23.74 -6.29
C ARG A 44 35.03 -23.74 -7.45
N ASN A 45 35.26 -22.58 -8.14
CA ASN A 45 36.49 -21.70 -8.17
C ASN A 45 36.48 -20.56 -9.26
N ALA A 46 37.27 -19.46 -9.03
CA ALA A 46 37.29 -18.04 -9.51
C ALA A 46 37.67 -17.70 -11.01
N PRO A 47 37.80 -16.42 -11.53
CA PRO A 47 37.71 -15.04 -10.95
C PRO A 47 36.95 -13.89 -11.71
N LEU A 48 36.58 -12.85 -10.93
CA LEU A 48 36.20 -11.41 -11.08
C LEU A 48 35.68 -10.72 -12.38
N ALA A 49 34.47 -10.14 -12.28
CA ALA A 49 34.10 -8.79 -12.76
C ALA A 49 32.90 -8.21 -11.96
N SER A 50 32.90 -6.89 -11.73
CA SER A 50 32.09 -6.16 -10.74
C SER A 50 30.56 -6.22 -10.91
N THR A 51 29.88 -6.91 -10.00
CA THR A 51 28.48 -6.68 -9.61
C THR A 51 28.40 -6.92 -8.11
N GLN A 52 27.57 -6.17 -7.37
CA GLN A 52 27.37 -6.45 -5.94
C GLN A 52 26.72 -7.83 -5.80
N GLU A 53 27.54 -8.85 -5.53
CA GLU A 53 27.10 -10.22 -5.31
C GLU A 53 26.69 -10.42 -3.84
N ASP A 54 25.53 -11.05 -3.67
CA ASP A 54 25.10 -11.71 -2.45
C ASP A 54 26.25 -12.58 -1.89
N PRO A 55 26.63 -12.47 -0.60
CA PRO A 55 27.73 -13.23 0.01
C PRO A 55 27.56 -14.76 -0.09
N THR A 56 26.38 -15.24 -0.50
CA THR A 56 26.12 -16.65 -0.78
C THR A 56 26.37 -17.07 -2.22
N GLY A 57 26.77 -16.21 -3.17
CA GLY A 57 27.11 -16.61 -4.55
C GLY A 57 25.96 -17.24 -5.34
N ASN A 58 24.71 -17.02 -4.91
CA ASN A 58 23.54 -17.37 -5.69
C ASN A 58 23.28 -16.28 -6.71
N LYS A 59 23.23 -16.63 -8.00
CA LYS A 59 22.76 -15.71 -9.04
C LYS A 59 21.33 -15.33 -8.71
N GLN A 60 21.07 -14.02 -8.62
CA GLN A 60 19.72 -13.46 -8.61
C GLN A 60 18.89 -14.12 -9.72
N PRO A 61 17.70 -14.68 -9.41
CA PRO A 61 16.87 -15.27 -10.43
C PRO A 61 16.50 -14.21 -11.47
N PRO A 62 16.48 -14.55 -12.77
CA PRO A 62 16.12 -13.59 -13.80
C PRO A 62 14.69 -13.09 -13.58
N LEU A 63 14.47 -11.80 -13.82
CA LEU A 63 13.15 -11.20 -13.72
C LEU A 63 12.20 -11.83 -14.75
N GLN A 64 11.10 -12.42 -14.29
CA GLN A 64 10.10 -13.04 -15.16
C GLN A 64 8.93 -12.08 -15.37
N ILE A 65 8.88 -11.45 -16.54
CA ILE A 65 7.83 -10.50 -16.92
C ILE A 65 6.51 -11.24 -17.15
N VAL A 66 5.44 -10.72 -16.57
CA VAL A 66 4.06 -11.17 -16.78
C VAL A 66 3.42 -10.26 -17.82
N TRP A 67 3.57 -10.61 -19.11
CA TRP A 67 3.14 -9.75 -20.23
C TRP A 67 1.66 -9.40 -20.23
N ARG A 68 0.80 -10.26 -19.68
CA ARG A 68 -0.61 -9.90 -19.50
C ARG A 68 -0.75 -8.67 -18.60
N ASN A 69 -0.08 -8.64 -17.46
CA ASN A 69 -0.13 -7.49 -16.54
C ASN A 69 0.39 -6.24 -17.24
N VAL A 70 1.48 -6.34 -17.99
CA VAL A 70 2.01 -5.24 -18.81
C VAL A 70 0.94 -4.68 -19.75
N LEU A 71 0.27 -5.52 -20.53
CA LEU A 71 -0.77 -5.10 -21.47
C LEU A 71 -1.98 -4.49 -20.75
N VAL A 72 -2.40 -5.07 -19.63
CA VAL A 72 -3.51 -4.56 -18.82
C VAL A 72 -3.18 -3.18 -18.25
N PHE A 73 -1.99 -3.00 -17.67
CA PHE A 73 -1.59 -1.70 -17.14
C PHE A 73 -1.43 -0.65 -18.25
N ILE A 74 -0.91 -1.01 -19.43
CA ILE A 74 -0.87 -0.09 -20.59
C ILE A 74 -2.28 0.35 -20.97
N TYR A 75 -3.21 -0.60 -21.14
CA TYR A 75 -4.59 -0.30 -21.49
C TYR A 75 -5.27 0.58 -20.42
N LEU A 76 -5.10 0.21 -19.15
CA LEU A 76 -5.69 0.90 -18.02
C LEU A 76 -5.20 2.35 -17.91
N HIS A 77 -3.89 2.60 -18.09
CA HIS A 77 -3.34 3.96 -18.08
C HIS A 77 -3.75 4.76 -19.32
N ALA A 78 -3.84 4.15 -20.50
CA ALA A 78 -4.36 4.82 -21.70
C ALA A 78 -5.84 5.24 -21.51
N ALA A 79 -6.65 4.35 -20.94
CA ALA A 79 -8.05 4.63 -20.59
C ALA A 79 -8.16 5.75 -19.53
N ALA A 80 -7.26 5.79 -18.55
CA ALA A 80 -7.21 6.87 -17.56
C ALA A 80 -6.80 8.21 -18.17
N ILE A 81 -5.87 8.24 -19.13
CA ILE A 81 -5.53 9.46 -19.87
C ILE A 81 -6.76 10.00 -20.62
N TYR A 82 -7.55 9.11 -21.23
CA TYR A 82 -8.83 9.49 -21.85
C TYR A 82 -9.83 10.01 -20.80
N GLY A 83 -9.95 9.36 -19.65
CA GLY A 83 -10.78 9.85 -18.54
C GLY A 83 -10.34 11.23 -18.04
N PHE A 84 -9.03 11.46 -17.91
CA PHE A 84 -8.47 12.77 -17.56
C PHE A 84 -8.83 13.84 -18.59
N TYR A 85 -8.73 13.53 -19.89
CA TYR A 85 -9.20 14.43 -20.94
C TYR A 85 -10.70 14.76 -20.81
N LEU A 86 -11.53 13.77 -20.47
CA LEU A 86 -12.97 13.98 -20.26
C LEU A 86 -13.26 14.86 -19.03
N CYS A 87 -12.40 14.90 -18.02
CA CYS A 87 -12.54 15.81 -16.89
C CYS A 87 -12.66 17.28 -17.31
N PHE A 88 -12.00 17.67 -18.40
CA PHE A 88 -11.99 19.05 -18.89
C PHE A 88 -12.93 19.32 -20.05
N THR A 89 -13.38 18.28 -20.75
CA THR A 89 -14.11 18.43 -22.01
C THR A 89 -15.57 17.97 -21.95
N ALA A 90 -15.94 17.15 -20.98
CA ALA A 90 -17.29 16.57 -20.90
C ALA A 90 -17.85 16.44 -19.48
N ALA A 91 -17.00 16.21 -18.47
CA ALA A 91 -17.46 15.92 -17.11
C ALA A 91 -18.19 17.10 -16.48
N LYS A 92 -19.38 16.84 -15.94
CA LYS A 92 -20.07 17.78 -15.07
C LYS A 92 -19.31 17.95 -13.76
N LEU A 93 -19.41 19.13 -13.15
CA LEU A 93 -18.78 19.41 -11.85
C LEU A 93 -19.20 18.41 -10.76
N ALA A 94 -20.47 17.97 -10.77
CA ALA A 94 -20.95 16.94 -9.85
C ALA A 94 -20.21 15.60 -10.01
N THR A 95 -19.87 15.20 -11.25
CA THR A 95 -19.10 13.98 -11.54
C THR A 95 -17.66 14.11 -11.04
N LEU A 96 -17.05 15.30 -11.17
CA LEU A 96 -15.71 15.57 -10.65
C LEU A 96 -15.68 15.53 -9.11
N ALA A 97 -16.65 16.19 -8.47
CA ALA A 97 -16.78 16.18 -7.01
C ALA A 97 -17.03 14.76 -6.47
N TRP A 98 -17.86 13.99 -7.18
CA TRP A 98 -18.12 12.58 -6.87
C TRP A 98 -16.84 11.72 -6.98
N ALA A 99 -16.13 11.80 -8.10
CA ALA A 99 -14.88 11.08 -8.31
C ALA A 99 -13.83 11.45 -7.25
N PHE A 100 -13.71 12.73 -6.92
CA PHE A 100 -12.80 13.20 -5.88
C PHE A 100 -13.19 12.67 -4.49
N SER A 101 -14.48 12.66 -4.15
CA SER A 101 -14.97 12.12 -2.88
C SER A 101 -14.65 10.62 -2.74
N LEU A 102 -14.84 9.85 -3.83
CA LEU A 102 -14.47 8.44 -3.87
C LEU A 102 -12.95 8.22 -3.81
N PHE A 103 -12.17 9.11 -4.40
CA PHE A 103 -10.70 9.09 -4.27
C PHE A 103 -10.27 9.26 -2.80
N ILE A 104 -10.80 10.25 -2.09
CA ILE A 104 -10.50 10.48 -0.67
C ILE A 104 -10.96 9.29 0.18
N TYR A 105 -12.17 8.77 -0.06
CA TYR A 105 -12.71 7.65 0.70
C TYR A 105 -11.93 6.34 0.45
N GLY A 106 -11.59 6.05 -0.82
CA GLY A 106 -10.74 4.93 -1.17
C GLY A 106 -9.34 5.05 -0.56
N GLY A 107 -8.77 6.27 -0.56
CA GLY A 107 -7.53 6.61 0.13
C GLY A 107 -7.58 6.25 1.62
N PHE A 108 -8.63 6.68 2.34
CA PHE A 108 -8.82 6.29 3.74
C PHE A 108 -8.91 4.78 3.95
N GLY A 109 -9.57 4.07 3.03
CA GLY A 109 -9.64 2.60 3.06
C GLY A 109 -8.26 1.92 3.01
N ILE A 110 -7.31 2.49 2.27
CA ILE A 110 -5.91 2.05 2.28
C ILE A 110 -5.22 2.50 3.56
N THR A 111 -5.20 3.80 3.85
CA THR A 111 -4.36 4.39 4.91
C THR A 111 -4.90 4.10 6.30
N GLY A 112 -6.13 4.50 6.60
CA GLY A 112 -6.78 4.25 7.88
C GLY A 112 -7.19 2.78 8.06
N GLY A 113 -7.49 2.09 6.96
CA GLY A 113 -7.87 0.68 6.95
C GLY A 113 -6.69 -0.28 6.78
N ALA A 114 -6.41 -0.69 5.53
CA ALA A 114 -5.43 -1.74 5.20
C ALA A 114 -4.09 -1.56 5.94
N HIS A 115 -3.61 -0.33 6.00
CA HIS A 115 -2.32 0.05 6.57
C HIS A 115 -2.34 0.15 8.09
N ARG A 116 -2.95 1.21 8.64
CA ARG A 116 -2.83 1.50 10.08
C ARG A 116 -3.68 0.58 10.97
N LEU A 117 -4.82 0.08 10.48
CA LEU A 117 -5.70 -0.81 11.24
C LEU A 117 -5.28 -2.28 11.13
N TRP A 118 -5.24 -2.84 9.91
CA TRP A 118 -5.03 -4.28 9.73
C TRP A 118 -3.54 -4.66 9.65
N ALA A 119 -2.72 -3.95 8.86
CA ALA A 119 -1.31 -4.32 8.74
C ALA A 119 -0.52 -4.03 10.03
N HIS A 120 -0.71 -2.86 10.63
CA HIS A 120 0.11 -2.40 11.78
C HIS A 120 -0.58 -2.41 13.14
N ARG A 121 -1.90 -2.61 13.19
CA ARG A 121 -2.66 -2.65 14.46
C ARG A 121 -2.40 -1.42 15.34
N CYS A 122 -2.33 -0.23 14.74
CA CYS A 122 -2.02 1.01 15.45
C CYS A 122 -3.19 1.51 16.30
N TYR A 123 -4.40 1.04 16.02
CA TYR A 123 -5.62 1.31 16.78
C TYR A 123 -6.61 0.16 16.65
N LYS A 124 -7.64 0.14 17.48
CA LYS A 124 -8.76 -0.81 17.40
C LYS A 124 -10.02 -0.14 16.87
N ALA A 125 -10.81 -0.88 16.10
CA ALA A 125 -12.02 -0.40 15.46
C ALA A 125 -13.23 -1.28 15.78
N LYS A 126 -14.36 -0.66 16.13
CA LYS A 126 -15.66 -1.35 16.19
C LYS A 126 -16.10 -1.74 14.78
N TRP A 127 -17.01 -2.71 14.69
CA TRP A 127 -17.45 -3.27 13.42
C TRP A 127 -17.92 -2.22 12.38
N PRO A 128 -18.59 -1.10 12.73
CA PRO A 128 -19.03 -0.14 11.71
C PRO A 128 -17.85 0.53 10.99
N LEU A 129 -16.81 0.92 11.74
CA LEU A 129 -15.60 1.49 11.15
C LEU A 129 -14.84 0.45 10.32
N ARG A 130 -14.79 -0.81 10.77
CA ARG A 130 -14.17 -1.89 9.99
C ARG A 130 -14.88 -2.12 8.66
N VAL A 131 -16.21 -2.11 8.63
CA VAL A 131 -16.99 -2.18 7.38
C VAL A 131 -16.74 -0.96 6.51
N TYR A 132 -16.77 0.24 7.09
CA TYR A 132 -16.49 1.50 6.38
C TYR A 132 -15.10 1.49 5.73
N ALA A 133 -14.08 1.07 6.46
CA ALA A 133 -12.71 0.95 5.93
C ALA A 133 -12.61 -0.14 4.85
N ALA A 134 -13.27 -1.28 5.02
CA ALA A 134 -13.23 -2.38 4.05
C ALA A 134 -13.90 -2.00 2.71
N ILE A 135 -15.00 -1.25 2.74
CA ILE A 135 -15.64 -0.71 1.54
C ILE A 135 -14.68 0.25 0.82
N GLY A 136 -14.06 1.19 1.55
CA GLY A 136 -13.08 2.11 0.98
C GLY A 136 -11.87 1.37 0.36
N GLN A 137 -11.33 0.37 1.07
CA GLN A 137 -10.21 -0.44 0.60
C GLN A 137 -10.58 -1.17 -0.71
N THR A 138 -11.79 -1.72 -0.76
CA THR A 138 -12.29 -2.42 -1.95
C THR A 138 -12.46 -1.47 -3.14
N MET A 139 -12.82 -0.20 -2.92
CA MET A 139 -12.86 0.82 -3.98
C MET A 139 -11.48 1.20 -4.52
N ALA A 140 -10.43 1.01 -3.73
CA ALA A 140 -9.04 1.30 -4.12
C ALA A 140 -8.43 0.20 -4.99
N VAL A 141 -8.96 -1.02 -4.93
CA VAL A 141 -8.56 -2.18 -5.77
C VAL A 141 -7.05 -2.45 -5.72
N GLN A 142 -6.51 -2.60 -4.51
CA GLN A 142 -5.09 -2.92 -4.28
C GLN A 142 -4.98 -4.29 -3.60
N ASN A 143 -5.56 -5.31 -4.23
CA ASN A 143 -5.78 -6.64 -3.65
C ASN A 143 -6.65 -6.64 -2.39
N ASP A 144 -7.10 -7.82 -1.96
CA ASP A 144 -7.92 -7.94 -0.76
C ASP A 144 -7.09 -7.59 0.51
N ILE A 145 -7.78 -7.25 1.60
CA ILE A 145 -7.14 -6.73 2.83
C ILE A 145 -6.08 -7.69 3.36
N TYR A 146 -6.29 -9.00 3.25
CA TYR A 146 -5.34 -9.99 3.74
C TYR A 146 -4.05 -9.98 2.91
N GLU A 147 -4.16 -10.01 1.58
CA GLU A 147 -2.98 -10.00 0.71
C GLU A 147 -2.20 -8.69 0.84
N TRP A 148 -2.89 -7.55 0.84
CA TRP A 148 -2.27 -6.25 1.04
C TRP A 148 -1.53 -6.19 2.38
N SER A 149 -2.19 -6.60 3.47
CA SER A 149 -1.59 -6.57 4.82
C SER A 149 -0.40 -7.53 4.94
N ARG A 150 -0.47 -8.71 4.33
CA ARG A 150 0.66 -9.67 4.32
C ARG A 150 1.87 -9.05 3.63
N ASP A 151 1.69 -8.56 2.40
CA ASP A 151 2.79 -8.01 1.61
C ASP A 151 3.37 -6.75 2.28
N HIS A 152 2.53 -5.93 2.92
CA HIS A 152 2.97 -4.77 3.69
C HIS A 152 3.78 -5.15 4.94
N ARG A 153 3.37 -6.19 5.69
CA ARG A 153 4.16 -6.71 6.83
C ARG A 153 5.50 -7.28 6.38
N VAL A 154 5.54 -7.98 5.24
CA VAL A 154 6.80 -8.45 4.64
C VAL A 154 7.69 -7.26 4.28
N HIS A 155 7.13 -6.23 3.65
CA HIS A 155 7.84 -5.02 3.27
C HIS A 155 8.51 -4.35 4.48
N HIS A 156 7.81 -4.17 5.59
CA HIS A 156 8.43 -3.61 6.80
C HIS A 156 9.50 -4.52 7.42
N LYS A 157 9.25 -5.83 7.50
CA LYS A 157 10.18 -6.76 8.16
C LYS A 157 11.47 -6.97 7.35
N PHE A 158 11.40 -6.86 6.03
CA PHE A 158 12.51 -7.17 5.12
C PHE A 158 12.76 -6.08 4.07
N SER A 159 12.48 -4.82 4.44
CA SER A 159 12.60 -3.67 3.54
C SER A 159 13.98 -3.61 2.89
N GLU A 160 14.05 -3.17 1.64
CA GLU A 160 15.30 -3.04 0.89
C GLU A 160 16.08 -4.37 0.67
N THR A 161 15.39 -5.51 0.76
CA THR A 161 15.94 -6.84 0.43
C THR A 161 15.15 -7.53 -0.69
N ASP A 162 15.60 -8.68 -1.17
CA ASP A 162 14.84 -9.45 -2.17
C ASP A 162 13.56 -10.09 -1.61
N ALA A 163 13.34 -10.02 -0.30
CA ALA A 163 12.07 -10.40 0.32
C ALA A 163 11.05 -9.25 0.33
N ASP A 164 11.47 -8.01 0.06
CA ASP A 164 10.57 -6.87 -0.08
C ASP A 164 9.85 -6.93 -1.44
N PRO A 165 8.50 -7.01 -1.48
CA PRO A 165 7.74 -7.07 -2.73
C PRO A 165 8.05 -5.92 -3.70
N HIS A 166 8.34 -4.72 -3.18
CA HIS A 166 8.56 -3.50 -3.96
C HIS A 166 9.91 -2.86 -3.65
N ASN A 167 10.93 -3.69 -3.43
CA ASN A 167 12.32 -3.31 -3.11
C ASN A 167 12.82 -2.08 -3.88
N ALA A 168 12.93 -0.95 -3.18
CA ALA A 168 13.34 0.34 -3.74
C ALA A 168 14.77 0.34 -4.29
N ARG A 169 15.65 -0.58 -3.86
CA ARG A 169 17.02 -0.71 -4.40
C ARG A 169 17.04 -1.14 -5.87
N ARG A 170 15.92 -1.68 -6.38
CA ARG A 170 15.74 -2.01 -7.80
C ARG A 170 15.32 -0.81 -8.65
N GLY A 171 15.24 0.38 -8.03
CA GLY A 171 14.99 1.66 -8.68
C GLY A 171 13.52 2.06 -8.70
N PHE A 172 13.29 3.33 -9.01
CA PHE A 172 11.97 3.97 -8.96
C PHE A 172 10.91 3.19 -9.75
N PHE A 173 11.19 2.80 -11.00
CA PHE A 173 10.21 2.12 -11.84
C PHE A 173 9.77 0.80 -11.23
N PHE A 174 10.70 0.01 -10.67
CA PHE A 174 10.38 -1.26 -10.04
C PHE A 174 9.49 -1.06 -8.83
N ALA A 175 9.87 -0.18 -7.90
CA ALA A 175 9.11 0.09 -6.68
C ALA A 175 7.75 0.75 -6.94
N HIS A 176 7.63 1.52 -8.02
CA HIS A 176 6.38 2.21 -8.36
C HIS A 176 5.36 1.26 -9.00
N VAL A 177 5.72 0.56 -10.09
CA VAL A 177 4.77 -0.32 -10.81
C VAL A 177 5.41 -1.60 -11.33
N GLY A 178 6.72 -1.61 -11.56
CA GLY A 178 7.43 -2.74 -12.18
C GLY A 178 7.30 -4.05 -11.40
N TRP A 179 7.17 -3.99 -10.07
CA TRP A 179 6.94 -5.17 -9.24
C TRP A 179 5.63 -5.90 -9.56
N LEU A 180 4.60 -5.20 -10.03
CA LEU A 180 3.31 -5.76 -10.47
C LEU A 180 3.37 -6.35 -11.89
N LEU A 181 4.44 -6.05 -12.64
CA LEU A 181 4.62 -6.48 -14.03
C LEU A 181 5.43 -7.78 -14.14
N CYS A 182 5.86 -8.34 -13.02
CA CYS A 182 6.71 -9.52 -12.97
C CYS A 182 6.29 -10.47 -11.84
N LYS A 183 6.76 -11.71 -11.91
CA LYS A 183 6.60 -12.64 -10.77
C LYS A 183 7.38 -12.14 -9.56
N LYS A 184 6.79 -12.30 -8.36
CA LYS A 184 7.44 -12.00 -7.08
C LYS A 184 8.76 -12.78 -6.98
N HIS A 185 9.78 -12.16 -6.39
CA HIS A 185 11.03 -12.86 -6.11
C HIS A 185 10.78 -14.03 -5.13
N PRO A 186 11.46 -15.20 -5.26
CA PRO A 186 11.22 -16.35 -4.39
C PRO A 186 11.33 -16.06 -2.88
N GLU A 187 12.19 -15.11 -2.49
CA GLU A 187 12.32 -14.70 -1.10
C GLU A 187 11.07 -13.99 -0.56
N VAL A 188 10.33 -13.24 -1.38
CA VAL A 188 9.04 -12.64 -0.99
C VAL A 188 8.07 -13.75 -0.59
N ILE A 189 8.00 -14.83 -1.37
CA ILE A 189 7.12 -15.97 -1.11
C ILE A 189 7.59 -16.73 0.13
N ARG A 190 8.90 -16.97 0.25
CA ARG A 190 9.49 -17.73 1.36
C ARG A 190 9.31 -17.00 2.69
N ARG A 191 9.60 -15.70 2.74
CA ARG A 191 9.46 -14.85 3.94
C ARG A 191 8.01 -14.47 4.22
N GLY A 192 7.18 -14.33 3.19
CA GLY A 192 5.74 -14.10 3.36
C GLY A 192 5.04 -15.21 4.14
N LYS A 193 5.51 -16.47 4.02
CA LYS A 193 5.00 -17.59 4.81
C LYS A 193 5.34 -17.52 6.30
N THR A 194 6.33 -16.70 6.69
CA THR A 194 6.73 -16.53 8.09
C THR A 194 6.02 -15.37 8.78
N ILE A 195 5.15 -14.65 8.06
CA ILE A 195 4.35 -13.57 8.63
C ILE A 195 3.09 -14.17 9.23
N ASP A 196 2.87 -13.95 10.52
CA ASP A 196 1.60 -14.27 11.17
C ASP A 196 0.50 -13.35 10.62
N MET A 197 -0.59 -13.96 10.18
CA MET A 197 -1.79 -13.31 9.63
C MET A 197 -3.07 -13.82 10.32
N SER A 198 -2.93 -14.53 11.43
CA SER A 198 -4.04 -15.12 12.17
C SER A 198 -5.05 -14.05 12.63
N ASP A 199 -4.56 -12.90 13.09
CA ASP A 199 -5.36 -11.75 13.49
C ASP A 199 -6.24 -11.18 12.36
N VAL A 200 -5.68 -11.10 11.15
CA VAL A 200 -6.37 -10.55 9.98
C VAL A 200 -7.44 -11.53 9.49
N LEU A 201 -7.16 -12.84 9.54
CA LEU A 201 -8.12 -13.88 9.16
C LEU A 201 -9.24 -14.11 10.19
N GLN A 202 -8.98 -13.80 11.46
CA GLN A 202 -10.00 -13.86 12.51
C GLN A 202 -11.03 -12.72 12.39
N ASP A 203 -10.74 -11.66 11.63
CA ASP A 203 -11.71 -10.61 11.36
C ASP A 203 -12.75 -11.08 10.32
N PRO A 204 -14.03 -11.28 10.70
CA PRO A 204 -15.06 -11.75 9.77
C PRO A 204 -15.33 -10.79 8.61
N ILE A 205 -15.05 -9.49 8.77
CA ILE A 205 -15.21 -8.49 7.70
C ILE A 205 -14.13 -8.70 6.64
N VAL A 206 -12.90 -8.96 7.06
CA VAL A 206 -11.79 -9.27 6.14
C VAL A 206 -12.02 -10.60 5.44
N ALA A 207 -12.43 -11.64 6.18
CA ALA A 207 -12.76 -12.93 5.59
C ALA A 207 -13.89 -12.83 4.55
N PHE A 208 -14.93 -12.02 4.83
CA PHE A 208 -16.00 -11.74 3.87
C PHE A 208 -15.48 -11.00 2.64
N GLN A 209 -14.72 -9.92 2.85
CA GLN A 209 -14.18 -9.11 1.77
C GLN A 209 -13.29 -9.93 0.83
N ARG A 210 -12.41 -10.77 1.39
CA ARG A 210 -11.58 -11.70 0.62
C ARG A 210 -12.42 -12.70 -0.18
N LYS A 211 -13.41 -13.33 0.43
CA LYS A 211 -14.27 -14.33 -0.23
C LYS A 211 -15.06 -13.76 -1.41
N TYR A 212 -15.50 -12.50 -1.31
CA TYR A 212 -16.32 -11.85 -2.33
C TYR A 212 -15.59 -10.70 -3.04
N TYR A 213 -14.27 -10.68 -2.99
CA TYR A 213 -13.47 -9.53 -3.43
C TYR A 213 -13.80 -9.11 -4.86
N ILE A 214 -13.87 -10.07 -5.77
CA ILE A 214 -14.13 -9.80 -7.19
C ILE A 214 -15.52 -9.19 -7.43
N PRO A 215 -16.65 -9.81 -7.00
CA PRO A 215 -17.96 -9.15 -7.08
C PRO A 215 -18.01 -7.78 -6.42
N LEU A 216 -17.38 -7.61 -5.26
CA LEU A 216 -17.38 -6.35 -4.52
C LEU A 216 -16.58 -5.26 -5.25
N VAL A 217 -15.45 -5.59 -5.86
CA VAL A 217 -14.66 -4.65 -6.69
C VAL A 217 -15.47 -4.20 -7.89
N LEU A 218 -16.07 -5.14 -8.64
CA LEU A 218 -16.90 -4.80 -9.80
C LEU A 218 -18.05 -3.85 -9.41
N LEU A 219 -18.69 -4.11 -8.28
CA LEU A 219 -19.77 -3.29 -7.78
C LEU A 219 -19.29 -1.93 -7.27
N LEU A 220 -18.36 -1.91 -6.33
CA LEU A 220 -18.00 -0.71 -5.54
C LEU A 220 -16.98 0.18 -6.24
N ALA A 221 -16.04 -0.39 -7.01
CA ALA A 221 -14.98 0.38 -7.65
C ALA A 221 -15.29 0.81 -9.09
N PHE A 222 -16.24 0.13 -9.76
CA PHE A 222 -16.56 0.37 -11.17
C PHE A 222 -18.05 0.63 -11.46
N ALA A 223 -18.94 -0.31 -11.11
CA ALA A 223 -20.35 -0.17 -11.47
C ALA A 223 -21.02 1.00 -10.72
N MET A 224 -20.90 1.06 -9.41
CA MET A 224 -21.50 2.10 -8.58
C MET A 224 -20.91 3.50 -8.90
N PRO A 225 -19.59 3.68 -9.01
CA PRO A 225 -19.00 4.97 -9.38
C PRO A 225 -19.46 5.49 -10.75
N ALA A 226 -19.72 4.62 -11.73
CA ALA A 226 -20.26 4.99 -13.04
C ALA A 226 -21.79 5.21 -13.03
N PHE A 227 -22.52 4.38 -12.30
CA PHE A 227 -23.99 4.42 -12.25
C PHE A 227 -24.51 5.68 -11.58
N VAL A 228 -23.91 6.09 -10.46
CA VAL A 228 -24.39 7.23 -9.66
C VAL A 228 -24.42 8.52 -10.50
N PRO A 229 -23.34 8.94 -11.20
CA PRO A 229 -23.39 10.13 -12.04
C PRO A 229 -24.36 10.04 -13.20
N TRP A 230 -24.43 8.86 -13.83
CA TRP A 230 -25.31 8.63 -14.96
C TRP A 230 -26.78 8.78 -14.58
N TYR A 231 -27.18 8.20 -13.45
CA TYR A 231 -28.57 8.18 -13.01
C TYR A 231 -29.01 9.48 -12.31
N PHE A 232 -28.24 9.99 -11.35
CA PHE A 232 -28.71 11.05 -10.44
C PHE A 232 -28.59 12.47 -11.01
N TRP A 233 -27.62 12.73 -11.88
CA TRP A 233 -27.45 14.05 -12.50
C TRP A 233 -27.24 14.00 -14.00
N GLY A 234 -27.60 12.87 -14.63
CA GLY A 234 -27.65 12.72 -16.08
C GLY A 234 -26.31 12.93 -16.77
N GLU A 235 -25.20 12.50 -16.15
CA GLU A 235 -23.90 12.41 -16.83
C GLU A 235 -23.96 11.37 -17.95
N SER A 236 -23.15 11.50 -19.00
CA SER A 236 -23.06 10.40 -19.97
C SER A 236 -22.41 9.18 -19.31
N PHE A 237 -22.94 7.96 -19.55
CA PHE A 237 -22.38 6.74 -18.94
C PHE A 237 -20.89 6.58 -19.27
N LYS A 238 -20.48 6.91 -20.50
CA LYS A 238 -19.08 6.93 -20.93
C LYS A 238 -18.24 7.85 -20.04
N THR A 239 -18.66 9.11 -19.89
CA THR A 239 -17.94 10.09 -19.05
C THR A 239 -17.89 9.62 -17.60
N ALA A 240 -19.02 9.16 -17.03
CA ALA A 240 -19.08 8.66 -15.66
C ALA A 240 -18.13 7.48 -15.43
N PHE A 241 -18.10 6.51 -16.35
CA PHE A 241 -17.23 5.34 -16.25
C PHE A 241 -15.74 5.72 -16.34
N PHE A 242 -15.34 6.46 -17.38
CA PHE A 242 -13.93 6.81 -17.57
C PHE A 242 -13.41 7.78 -16.50
N VAL A 243 -14.24 8.68 -15.97
CA VAL A 243 -13.82 9.67 -14.96
C VAL A 243 -13.91 9.10 -13.54
N ALA A 244 -15.11 8.69 -13.10
CA ALA A 244 -15.36 8.31 -11.71
C ALA A 244 -14.89 6.87 -11.39
N SER A 245 -14.72 6.02 -12.40
CA SER A 245 -14.21 4.66 -12.21
C SER A 245 -12.74 4.54 -12.62
N ILE A 246 -12.44 4.66 -13.91
CA ILE A 246 -11.12 4.34 -14.46
C ILE A 246 -10.05 5.36 -14.07
N PHE A 247 -10.25 6.64 -14.40
CA PHE A 247 -9.27 7.68 -14.07
C PHE A 247 -9.06 7.79 -12.57
N ARG A 248 -10.14 7.86 -11.77
CA ARG A 248 -10.05 7.85 -10.30
C ARG A 248 -9.25 6.65 -9.79
N TYR A 249 -9.52 5.44 -10.28
CA TYR A 249 -8.79 4.23 -9.86
C TYR A 249 -7.29 4.35 -10.16
N VAL A 250 -6.92 4.65 -11.40
CA VAL A 250 -5.50 4.75 -11.81
C VAL A 250 -4.78 5.88 -11.08
N PHE A 251 -5.45 7.01 -10.87
CA PHE A 251 -4.92 8.09 -10.07
C PHE A 251 -4.66 7.66 -8.63
N THR A 252 -5.61 6.93 -8.02
CA THR A 252 -5.45 6.35 -6.67
C THR A 252 -4.23 5.42 -6.61
N LEU A 253 -4.06 4.53 -7.59
CA LEU A 253 -2.91 3.62 -7.67
C LEU A 253 -1.59 4.38 -7.67
N ASN A 254 -1.42 5.34 -8.59
CA ASN A 254 -0.17 6.07 -8.72
C ASN A 254 0.14 6.90 -7.46
N VAL A 255 -0.89 7.49 -6.83
CA VAL A 255 -0.73 8.18 -5.55
C VAL A 255 -0.23 7.22 -4.47
N THR A 256 -0.79 6.02 -4.34
CA THR A 256 -0.30 5.03 -3.36
C THR A 256 1.11 4.54 -3.71
N TRP A 257 1.40 4.28 -4.97
CA TRP A 257 2.71 3.79 -5.41
C TRP A 257 3.84 4.81 -5.23
N LEU A 258 3.54 6.11 -5.10
CA LEU A 258 4.53 7.11 -4.70
C LEU A 258 5.08 6.86 -3.30
N VAL A 259 4.32 6.22 -2.41
CA VAL A 259 4.84 5.82 -1.08
C VAL A 259 5.97 4.82 -1.25
N ASN A 260 5.74 3.76 -2.02
CA ASN A 260 6.73 2.71 -2.26
C ASN A 260 7.96 3.22 -3.03
N SER A 261 7.78 4.17 -3.95
CA SER A 261 8.86 4.65 -4.80
C SER A 261 9.47 5.96 -4.31
N ALA A 262 8.74 7.06 -4.39
CA ALA A 262 9.27 8.38 -4.06
C ALA A 262 9.63 8.51 -2.58
N ALA A 263 8.82 7.95 -1.67
CA ALA A 263 9.11 8.02 -0.24
C ALA A 263 10.19 7.04 0.23
N HIS A 264 10.71 6.15 -0.62
CA HIS A 264 11.91 5.35 -0.34
C HIS A 264 13.17 5.90 -1.02
N LEU A 265 13.06 6.91 -1.88
CA LEU A 265 14.17 7.40 -2.71
C LEU A 265 14.49 8.87 -2.46
N TRP A 266 13.50 9.69 -2.13
CA TRP A 266 13.66 11.14 -2.03
C TRP A 266 12.99 11.71 -0.79
N GLY A 267 13.77 12.45 -0.01
CA GLY A 267 13.34 13.11 1.22
C GLY A 267 14.50 13.19 2.22
N ASN A 268 14.17 13.57 3.45
CA ASN A 268 15.13 13.60 4.56
C ASN A 268 14.90 12.39 5.49
N HIS A 269 15.85 12.14 6.38
CA HIS A 269 15.86 11.00 7.30
C HIS A 269 16.05 11.45 8.77
N PRO A 270 15.12 12.27 9.31
CA PRO A 270 15.25 12.87 10.63
C PRO A 270 15.33 11.85 11.79
N TYR A 271 14.77 10.65 11.63
CA TYR A 271 14.70 9.64 12.69
C TYR A 271 15.74 8.52 12.51
N ASP A 272 15.95 8.05 11.27
CA ASP A 272 16.97 7.05 10.98
C ASP A 272 17.53 7.20 9.55
N LYS A 273 18.80 7.61 9.44
CA LYS A 273 19.53 7.74 8.17
C LYS A 273 20.06 6.42 7.61
N GLY A 274 19.98 5.33 8.38
CA GLY A 274 20.44 4.00 7.99
C GLY A 274 19.44 3.23 7.12
N ILE A 275 18.21 3.74 6.98
CA ILE A 275 17.14 3.14 6.17
C ILE A 275 16.79 4.04 4.98
N ASN A 276 16.24 3.46 3.91
CA ASN A 276 15.83 4.21 2.72
C ASN A 276 14.55 5.07 2.89
N PRO A 277 13.49 4.63 3.61
CA PRO A 277 12.28 5.41 3.85
C PRO A 277 12.58 6.85 4.30
N ALA A 278 12.00 7.82 3.63
CA ALA A 278 12.30 9.23 3.74
C ALA A 278 11.03 10.05 3.99
N GLU A 279 11.17 11.17 4.71
CA GLU A 279 10.10 12.15 4.85
C GLU A 279 9.93 12.94 3.54
N ASN A 280 8.75 12.82 2.93
CA ASN A 280 8.42 13.47 1.67
C ASN A 280 7.07 14.19 1.74
N ARG A 281 7.13 15.53 1.85
CA ARG A 281 5.96 16.40 2.02
C ARG A 281 4.95 16.32 0.87
N MET A 282 5.44 16.18 -0.37
CA MET A 282 4.57 16.06 -1.54
C MET A 282 3.79 14.75 -1.48
N VAL A 283 4.48 13.64 -1.16
CA VAL A 283 3.83 12.34 -0.97
C VAL A 283 2.83 12.44 0.18
N ALA A 284 3.20 13.01 1.33
CA ALA A 284 2.33 13.13 2.50
C ALA A 284 1.03 13.89 2.19
N PHE A 285 1.12 14.95 1.38
CA PHE A 285 -0.07 15.67 0.92
C PHE A 285 -0.96 14.82 0.02
N LEU A 286 -0.38 14.18 -1.01
CA LEU A 286 -1.13 13.37 -1.97
C LEU A 286 -1.76 12.12 -1.33
N THR A 287 -1.07 11.51 -0.36
CA THR A 287 -1.46 10.25 0.28
C THR A 287 -2.16 10.46 1.62
N SER A 288 -2.51 11.71 1.96
CA SER A 288 -3.23 12.03 3.20
C SER A 288 -2.51 11.59 4.49
N GLY A 289 -1.17 11.58 4.50
CA GLY A 289 -0.35 11.30 5.68
C GLY A 289 0.74 10.25 5.53
N GLU A 290 0.80 9.50 4.43
CA GLU A 290 1.70 8.34 4.31
C GLU A 290 3.12 8.67 3.81
N GLY A 291 3.37 9.95 3.48
CA GLY A 291 4.70 10.40 3.04
C GLY A 291 5.66 10.72 4.18
N TRP A 292 5.22 10.65 5.44
CA TRP A 292 6.09 10.73 6.61
C TRP A 292 6.75 9.37 6.88
N HIS A 293 7.49 8.90 5.87
CA HIS A 293 7.81 7.49 5.71
C HIS A 293 9.04 7.05 6.52
N ASN A 294 9.98 7.96 6.81
CA ASN A 294 11.09 7.67 7.72
C ASN A 294 10.56 7.44 9.13
N TYR A 295 9.67 8.31 9.62
CA TYR A 295 8.99 8.15 10.90
C TYR A 295 8.23 6.83 10.94
N HIS A 296 7.43 6.57 9.90
CA HIS A 296 6.58 5.39 9.85
C HIS A 296 7.38 4.08 9.92
N HIS A 297 8.49 3.98 9.19
CA HIS A 297 9.32 2.76 9.23
C HIS A 297 10.08 2.60 10.55
N VAL A 298 10.42 3.70 11.22
CA VAL A 298 11.04 3.65 12.55
C VAL A 298 10.02 3.31 13.64
N PHE A 299 8.79 3.80 13.52
CA PHE A 299 7.70 3.62 14.49
C PHE A 299 6.41 3.12 13.82
N PRO A 300 6.40 1.88 13.30
CA PRO A 300 5.29 1.37 12.48
C PRO A 300 3.97 1.26 13.23
N TRP A 301 4.01 1.22 14.55
CA TRP A 301 2.86 1.06 15.44
C TRP A 301 2.17 2.38 15.83
N ASP A 302 2.69 3.55 15.45
CA ASP A 302 2.04 4.83 15.71
C ASP A 302 0.82 5.04 14.79
N TYR A 303 -0.34 5.34 15.36
CA TYR A 303 -1.60 5.51 14.60
C TYR A 303 -1.60 6.75 13.71
N LYS A 304 -0.75 7.73 13.99
CA LYS A 304 -0.61 8.94 13.17
C LYS A 304 0.26 8.66 11.95
N SER A 305 1.11 7.63 11.97
CA SER A 305 2.18 7.40 10.98
C SER A 305 3.08 8.62 10.74
N ALA A 306 3.15 9.52 11.72
CA ALA A 306 3.89 10.78 11.67
C ALA A 306 4.12 11.29 13.10
N GLU A 307 5.23 11.97 13.34
CA GLU A 307 5.47 12.62 14.63
C GLU A 307 4.44 13.72 14.88
N LEU A 308 4.38 14.69 13.95
CA LEU A 308 3.52 15.85 14.04
C LEU A 308 2.11 15.48 13.58
N GLY A 309 1.21 15.35 14.54
CA GLY A 309 -0.20 14.99 14.33
C GLY A 309 -1.08 16.09 13.74
N ASN A 310 -0.52 17.02 12.96
CA ASN A 310 -1.30 18.07 12.32
C ASN A 310 -2.17 17.51 11.18
N TYR A 311 -3.36 18.08 10.97
CA TYR A 311 -4.30 17.55 9.97
C TYR A 311 -4.00 18.01 8.55
N SER A 312 -3.19 19.06 8.35
CA SER A 312 -2.94 19.65 7.04
C SER A 312 -2.18 18.72 6.08
N MET A 313 -1.35 17.82 6.60
CA MET A 313 -0.63 16.82 5.83
C MET A 313 -0.90 15.39 6.34
N ASN A 314 -2.01 15.20 7.05
CA ASN A 314 -2.41 13.90 7.60
C ASN A 314 -3.93 13.83 7.81
N ALA A 315 -4.68 13.90 6.70
CA ALA A 315 -6.13 13.81 6.76
C ALA A 315 -6.60 12.44 7.29
N THR A 316 -5.83 11.36 7.09
CA THR A 316 -6.12 10.04 7.65
C THR A 316 -6.22 10.10 9.17
N LYS A 317 -5.27 10.77 9.84
CA LYS A 317 -5.34 10.99 11.29
C LYS A 317 -6.63 11.71 11.69
N ALA A 318 -7.00 12.77 10.98
CA ALA A 318 -8.23 13.52 11.27
C ALA A 318 -9.48 12.64 11.22
N VAL A 319 -9.56 11.74 10.24
CA VAL A 319 -10.68 10.79 10.11
C VAL A 319 -10.66 9.77 11.25
N ILE A 320 -9.49 9.23 11.62
CA ILE A 320 -9.37 8.31 12.77
C ILE A 320 -9.78 9.01 14.08
N ASP A 321 -9.33 10.25 14.31
CA ASP A 321 -9.66 11.03 15.50
C ASP A 321 -11.17 11.33 15.56
N PHE A 322 -11.83 11.62 14.42
CA PHE A 322 -13.28 11.74 14.33
C PHE A 322 -13.98 10.43 14.74
N PHE A 323 -13.52 9.29 14.23
CA PHE A 323 -14.07 8.00 14.61
C PHE A 323 -13.79 7.63 16.07
N ALA A 324 -12.69 8.09 16.64
CA ALA A 324 -12.39 7.94 18.05
C ALA A 324 -13.35 8.76 18.91
N TRP A 325 -13.62 10.01 18.49
CA TRP A 325 -14.58 10.90 19.14
C TRP A 325 -15.99 10.32 19.21
N ILE A 326 -16.49 9.68 18.13
CA ILE A 326 -17.78 8.98 18.16
C ILE A 326 -17.72 7.56 18.76
N GLY A 327 -16.56 7.15 19.28
CA GLY A 327 -16.36 5.88 19.97
C GLY A 327 -16.31 4.65 19.06
N TRP A 328 -16.02 4.82 17.77
CA TRP A 328 -15.84 3.74 16.80
C TRP A 328 -14.38 3.29 16.68
N ALA A 329 -13.42 4.20 16.86
CA ALA A 329 -12.01 3.88 17.06
C ALA A 329 -11.63 4.02 18.54
N TYR A 330 -10.65 3.24 19.00
CA TYR A 330 -10.15 3.29 20.37
C TYR A 330 -8.75 2.66 20.43
N ASP A 331 -8.06 2.80 21.57
CA ASP A 331 -6.71 2.24 21.76
C ASP A 331 -5.70 2.76 20.71
N LEU A 332 -5.75 4.07 20.43
CA LEU A 332 -4.90 4.75 19.47
C LEU A 332 -3.47 4.85 20.03
N LYS A 333 -2.52 4.13 19.45
CA LYS A 333 -1.14 4.06 19.93
C LYS A 333 -0.31 5.24 19.43
N THR A 334 0.42 5.91 20.32
CA THR A 334 1.32 7.01 19.97
C THR A 334 2.69 6.85 20.59
N VAL A 335 3.74 7.19 19.85
CA VAL A 335 5.12 7.16 20.36
C VAL A 335 5.34 8.30 21.34
N PRO A 336 5.84 8.02 22.56
CA PRO A 336 6.23 9.06 23.51
C PRO A 336 7.37 9.91 22.97
N GLU A 337 7.35 11.22 23.21
CA GLU A 337 8.37 12.16 22.72
C GLU A 337 9.79 11.74 23.09
N ARG A 338 10.03 11.23 24.32
CA ARG A 338 11.37 10.78 24.74
C ARG A 338 11.93 9.68 23.82
N ILE A 339 11.09 8.78 23.33
CA ILE A 339 11.50 7.69 22.44
C ILE A 339 11.86 8.25 21.06
N ILE A 340 11.09 9.22 20.57
CA ILE A 340 11.37 9.93 19.32
C ILE A 340 12.71 10.67 19.44
N ARG A 341 12.87 11.48 20.49
CA ARG A 341 14.10 12.24 20.79
C ARG A 341 15.33 11.35 20.86
N ASN A 342 15.28 10.25 21.62
CA ASN A 342 16.38 9.29 21.72
C ASN A 342 16.74 8.70 20.36
N ARG A 343 15.75 8.39 19.52
CA ARG A 343 15.99 7.84 18.19
C ARG A 343 16.63 8.87 17.25
N VAL A 344 16.13 10.10 17.26
CA VAL A 344 16.70 11.23 16.50
C VAL A 344 18.17 11.44 16.86
N TYR A 345 18.53 11.49 18.16
CA TYR A 345 19.93 11.66 18.57
C TYR A 345 20.82 10.49 18.15
N ARG A 346 20.31 9.26 18.22
CA ARG A 346 21.09 8.05 17.93
C ARG A 346 21.32 7.82 16.44
N THR A 347 20.28 8.02 15.61
CA THR A 347 20.29 7.59 14.21
C THR A 347 19.84 8.65 13.20
N GLY A 348 19.37 9.81 13.65
CA GLY A 348 18.92 10.87 12.76
C GLY A 348 20.02 11.43 11.85
N ASP A 349 19.60 12.04 10.74
CA ASP A 349 20.45 12.74 9.78
C ASP A 349 20.81 14.19 10.19
N GLY A 350 20.25 14.67 11.30
CA GLY A 350 20.42 16.04 11.79
C GLY A 350 19.42 17.06 11.25
N SER A 351 18.46 16.64 10.41
CA SER A 351 17.42 17.53 9.88
C SER A 351 16.28 17.81 10.86
N HIS A 352 16.18 17.03 11.94
CA HIS A 352 15.16 17.20 12.98
C HIS A 352 15.52 18.33 13.97
N PRO A 353 14.58 19.18 14.41
CA PRO A 353 14.86 20.24 15.39
C PRO A 353 15.53 19.77 16.68
N PHE A 354 15.16 18.60 17.21
CA PHE A 354 15.81 18.03 18.40
C PHE A 354 17.32 17.83 18.22
N ALA A 355 17.81 17.60 17.01
CA ALA A 355 19.24 17.46 16.75
C ALA A 355 20.05 18.75 16.98
N LEU A 356 19.36 19.89 17.14
CA LEU A 356 19.96 21.21 17.40
C LEU A 356 19.85 21.63 18.88
N GLU A 357 19.15 20.86 19.71
CA GLU A 357 19.03 21.13 21.15
C GLU A 357 20.25 20.57 21.90
N ASP A 358 20.84 21.35 22.81
CA ASP A 358 21.89 20.88 23.71
C ASP A 358 21.35 19.69 24.52
N SER A 359 22.01 18.54 24.43
CA SER A 359 21.51 17.30 25.05
C SER A 359 21.64 17.35 26.58
N GLU A 360 20.61 17.82 27.27
CA GLU A 360 20.49 17.65 28.73
C GLU A 360 20.23 16.18 29.13
N TYR A 361 19.89 15.31 28.16
CA TYR A 361 19.73 13.88 28.39
C TYR A 361 21.08 13.16 28.36
N THR A 362 21.43 12.54 29.48
CA THR A 362 22.64 11.73 29.61
C THR A 362 22.45 10.36 28.95
N LEU A 363 23.55 9.66 28.64
CA LEU A 363 23.51 8.28 28.13
C LEU A 363 22.71 7.34 29.07
N ASP A 364 22.69 7.66 30.37
CA ASP A 364 21.95 6.91 31.39
C ASP A 364 20.44 7.15 31.27
N ASP A 365 19.99 8.36 30.93
CA ASP A 365 18.58 8.66 30.66
C ASP A 365 18.08 7.99 29.37
N MET A 366 18.99 7.74 28.42
CA MET A 366 18.69 7.07 27.15
C MET A 366 18.55 5.54 27.29
N THR A 367 19.18 4.95 28.30
CA THR A 367 19.24 3.49 28.53
C THR A 367 18.30 3.03 29.66
N ALA A 368 17.90 3.94 30.55
CA ALA A 368 16.89 3.67 31.58
C ALA A 368 15.52 3.33 30.94
N ASN A 369 15.16 2.05 30.99
CA ASN A 369 13.87 1.46 30.59
C ASN A 369 13.75 0.88 29.17
N GLU A 370 14.81 0.45 28.48
CA GLU A 370 14.62 -0.43 27.30
C GLU A 370 13.81 -1.71 27.67
N ASP A 371 13.97 -2.22 28.90
CA ASP A 371 13.29 -3.44 29.38
C ASP A 371 11.76 -3.30 29.55
N SER A 372 11.22 -2.11 29.83
CA SER A 372 9.77 -1.94 30.04
C SER A 372 8.95 -1.79 28.75
N TYR A 373 9.62 -1.66 27.60
CA TYR A 373 8.97 -1.56 26.28
C TYR A 373 9.27 -2.77 25.38
N GLY A 374 10.19 -3.64 25.81
CA GLY A 374 10.43 -4.95 25.19
C GLY A 374 9.18 -5.84 25.17
N GLU A 375 8.23 -5.65 26.11
CA GLU A 375 6.95 -6.37 26.14
C GLU A 375 5.95 -5.97 25.03
N ILE A 376 6.20 -4.89 24.27
CA ILE A 376 5.30 -4.43 23.20
C ILE A 376 5.78 -4.91 21.81
N ILE A 377 6.99 -5.44 21.72
CA ILE A 377 7.41 -6.25 20.57
C ILE A 377 6.71 -7.60 20.75
N PRO A 378 5.88 -8.08 19.80
CA PRO A 378 5.28 -9.40 19.94
C PRO A 378 6.39 -10.43 20.11
N GLU A 379 6.42 -11.09 21.27
CA GLU A 379 7.31 -12.23 21.48
C GLU A 379 7.09 -13.24 20.35
N GLU A 380 8.18 -13.67 19.71
CA GLU A 380 8.15 -14.77 18.76
C GLU A 380 7.70 -16.03 19.51
N HIS A 381 6.49 -16.51 19.20
CA HIS A 381 5.99 -17.83 19.56
C HIS A 381 5.63 -18.61 18.30
#